data_AF-A0A9P6DTJ4-F1
#
_entry.id   AF-A0A9P6DTJ4-F1
#
_cell.length_a   1.000
_cell.length_b   1.000
_cell.length_c   1.000
_cell.angle_alpha   90.00
_cell.angle_beta   90.00
_cell.angle_gamma   90.00
#
_symmetry.space_group_name_H-M   'P 1'
#
loop_
_entity.id
_entity.type
_entity.pdbx_description
1 polymer ?
#
loop_
_entity_poly.entity_id
_entity_poly.type
_entity_poly.pdbx_seq_one_letter_code
_entity_poly.pdbx_strand_id
1 'polypeptide(L)'
;MTLEQAKRILSEDADLVQKMETAWTAKIFGNVIHHAMSEAWSPEYVGSCHSLLKNTIDDMMAIHYENTLDCGNTSIIQSSGTGKSRTVHEMANLVFTIPFNLRKAGSTGFPAADGAVREYLIHRPAKMSREELGDRFLRFFSGLFSAVEDALADFDSSPGLAKCWHQYLEAVPSPADSCRGGQGAASND
;
A
#
# COMPACT_ATOMS: atom_id res chain seq x y z
N MET A 1 10.34 -18.40 -14.35
CA MET A 1 9.77 -19.75 -14.19
C MET A 1 9.49 -20.32 -15.57
N THR A 2 10.07 -21.47 -15.92
CA THR A 2 9.84 -22.15 -17.19
C THR A 2 8.63 -23.09 -17.10
N LEU A 3 8.07 -23.51 -18.24
CA LEU A 3 6.93 -24.44 -18.29
C LEU A 3 7.23 -25.77 -17.56
N GLU A 4 8.46 -26.27 -17.69
CA GLU A 4 8.89 -27.50 -17.03
C GLU A 4 9.03 -27.34 -15.51
N GLN A 5 9.46 -26.16 -15.05
CA GLN A 5 9.48 -25.86 -13.61
C GLN A 5 8.05 -25.79 -13.04
N ALA A 6 7.11 -25.19 -13.77
CA ALA A 6 5.71 -25.13 -13.34
C ALA A 6 5.06 -26.52 -13.28
N LYS A 7 5.28 -27.38 -14.29
CA LYS A 7 4.79 -28.76 -14.30
C LYS A 7 5.35 -29.58 -13.14
N ARG A 8 6.63 -29.41 -12.83
CA ARG A 8 7.29 -30.10 -11.73
C ARG A 8 6.69 -29.71 -10.37
N ILE A 9 6.50 -28.41 -10.11
CA ILE A 9 5.87 -27.92 -8.88
C ILE A 9 4.45 -28.49 -8.73
N LEU A 10 3.67 -28.51 -9.81
CA LEU A 10 2.33 -29.10 -9.80
C LEU A 10 2.36 -30.61 -9.55
N SER A 11 3.36 -31.34 -10.05
CA SER A 11 3.47 -32.78 -9.79
C SER A 11 3.94 -33.11 -8.37
N GLU A 12 4.61 -32.18 -7.70
CA GLU A 12 5.17 -32.37 -6.36
C GLU A 12 4.21 -31.90 -5.24
N ASP A 13 3.20 -31.08 -5.55
CA ASP A 13 2.25 -30.52 -4.59
C ASP A 13 0.79 -30.93 -4.90
N ALA A 14 0.39 -32.09 -4.38
CA ALA A 14 -0.94 -32.65 -4.58
C ALA A 14 -2.06 -31.78 -3.97
N ASP A 15 -1.76 -31.02 -2.91
CA ASP A 15 -2.73 -30.10 -2.29
C ASP A 15 -2.98 -28.89 -3.20
N LEU A 16 -1.93 -28.34 -3.81
CA LEU A 16 -2.05 -27.29 -4.82
C LEU A 16 -2.85 -27.76 -6.04
N VAL A 17 -2.62 -28.98 -6.54
CA VAL A 17 -3.39 -29.55 -7.65
C VAL A 17 -4.87 -29.65 -7.29
N GLN A 18 -5.20 -30.21 -6.13
CA GLN A 18 -6.59 -30.34 -5.67
C GLN A 18 -7.27 -28.97 -5.50
N LYS A 19 -6.56 -27.98 -4.96
CA LYS A 19 -7.05 -26.60 -4.85
C LYS A 19 -7.30 -25.97 -6.22
N MET A 20 -6.41 -26.20 -7.19
CA MET A 20 -6.57 -25.70 -8.56
C MET A 20 -7.73 -26.36 -9.29
N GLU A 21 -7.92 -27.69 -9.17
CA GLU A 21 -9.05 -28.41 -9.77
C GLU A 21 -10.39 -27.99 -9.16
N THR A 22 -10.42 -27.79 -7.85
CA THR A 22 -11.61 -27.30 -7.12
C THR A 22 -11.95 -25.88 -7.56
N ALA A 23 -10.97 -24.98 -7.64
CA ALA A 23 -11.16 -23.62 -8.12
C ALA A 23 -11.56 -23.57 -9.61
N TRP A 24 -11.02 -24.48 -10.42
CA TRP A 24 -11.36 -24.63 -11.84
C TRP A 24 -12.80 -25.07 -12.03
N THR A 25 -13.24 -26.07 -11.28
CA THR A 25 -14.62 -26.58 -11.32
C THR A 25 -15.61 -25.53 -10.82
N ALA A 26 -15.26 -24.80 -9.77
CA ALA A 26 -16.13 -23.79 -9.18
C ALA A 26 -16.07 -22.41 -9.89
N LYS A 27 -15.14 -22.21 -10.84
CA LYS A 27 -14.80 -20.92 -11.46
C LYS A 27 -14.42 -19.82 -10.44
N ILE A 28 -13.86 -20.21 -9.29
CA ILE A 28 -13.51 -19.30 -8.17
C ILE A 28 -11.99 -19.04 -8.17
N PHE A 29 -11.44 -18.64 -9.31
CA PHE A 29 -10.02 -18.28 -9.40
C PHE A 29 -9.68 -17.00 -8.64
N GLY A 30 -10.66 -16.14 -8.37
CA GLY A 30 -10.46 -14.90 -7.61
C GLY A 30 -9.87 -15.17 -6.23
N ASN A 31 -10.40 -16.17 -5.51
CA ASN A 31 -9.96 -16.50 -4.16
C ASN A 31 -8.57 -17.15 -4.15
N VAL A 32 -8.28 -18.02 -5.12
CA VAL A 32 -6.96 -18.66 -5.25
C VAL A 32 -5.88 -17.65 -5.64
N ILE A 33 -6.16 -16.77 -6.62
CA ILE A 33 -5.22 -15.73 -7.03
C ILE A 33 -4.95 -14.76 -5.87
N HIS A 34 -5.99 -14.36 -5.13
CA HIS A 34 -5.82 -13.48 -3.97
C HIS A 34 -4.98 -14.15 -2.88
N HIS A 35 -5.24 -15.42 -2.58
CA HIS A 35 -4.47 -16.17 -1.58
C HIS A 35 -2.99 -16.30 -1.99
N ALA A 36 -2.72 -16.76 -3.22
CA ALA A 36 -1.35 -16.90 -3.72
C ALA A 36 -0.60 -15.55 -3.77
N MET A 37 -1.28 -14.45 -4.12
CA MET A 37 -0.68 -13.11 -4.11
C MET A 37 -0.41 -12.62 -2.68
N SER A 38 -1.29 -12.91 -1.73
CA SER A 38 -1.08 -12.60 -0.31
C SER A 38 0.10 -13.39 0.25
N GLU A 39 0.21 -14.69 -0.06
CA GLU A 39 1.35 -15.52 0.36
C GLU A 39 2.66 -15.06 -0.29
N ALA A 40 2.64 -14.68 -1.57
CA ALA A 40 3.80 -14.11 -2.24
C ALA A 40 4.20 -12.72 -1.71
N TRP A 41 3.32 -12.07 -0.94
CA TRP A 41 3.62 -10.79 -0.29
C TRP A 41 4.41 -10.95 1.01
N SER A 42 4.27 -12.08 1.70
CA SER A 42 4.89 -12.33 3.01
C SER A 42 6.43 -12.49 3.01
N PRO A 43 7.07 -13.13 2.00
CA PRO A 43 8.52 -13.28 1.96
C PRO A 43 9.26 -11.94 1.96
N GLU A 44 10.51 -11.97 2.44
CA GLU A 44 11.41 -10.82 2.44
C GLU A 44 11.58 -10.24 1.03
N TYR A 45 11.59 -8.91 0.94
CA TYR A 45 11.81 -8.23 -0.31
C TYR A 45 13.25 -8.35 -0.77
N VAL A 46 13.45 -8.82 -2.00
CA VAL A 46 14.78 -8.98 -2.59
C VAL A 46 15.11 -7.80 -3.48
N GLY A 47 16.26 -7.18 -3.22
CA GLY A 47 16.81 -6.08 -4.01
C GLY A 47 16.67 -4.71 -3.33
N SER A 48 17.13 -3.66 -4.02
CA SER A 48 17.26 -2.31 -3.47
C SER A 48 16.44 -1.25 -4.20
N CYS A 49 15.47 -1.66 -5.03
CA CYS A 49 14.67 -0.73 -5.83
C CYS A 49 13.85 0.26 -4.97
N HIS A 50 13.46 -0.13 -3.75
CA HIS A 50 12.74 0.75 -2.83
C HIS A 50 13.63 1.91 -2.36
N SER A 51 14.90 1.64 -2.04
CA SER A 51 15.89 2.66 -1.69
C SER A 51 16.23 3.54 -2.90
N LEU A 52 16.38 2.95 -4.08
CA LEU A 52 16.61 3.71 -5.31
C LEU A 52 15.44 4.65 -5.64
N LEU A 53 14.20 4.18 -5.45
CA LEU A 53 13.01 5.00 -5.64
C LEU A 53 12.99 6.16 -4.64
N LYS A 54 13.26 5.90 -3.36
CA LYS A 54 13.35 6.93 -2.32
C LYS A 54 14.38 7.99 -2.69
N ASN A 55 15.62 7.57 -3.00
CA ASN A 55 16.70 8.50 -3.32
C ASN A 55 16.37 9.34 -4.57
N THR A 56 15.76 8.72 -5.59
CA THR A 56 15.27 9.46 -6.77
C THR A 56 14.26 10.54 -6.37
N ILE A 57 13.32 10.23 -5.49
CA ILE A 57 12.33 11.22 -5.01
C ILE A 57 13.01 12.33 -4.21
N ASP A 58 13.95 11.99 -3.31
CA ASP A 58 14.70 12.97 -2.53
C ASP A 58 15.49 13.91 -3.44
N ASP A 59 16.17 13.38 -4.46
CA ASP A 59 16.94 14.15 -5.44
C ASP A 59 16.02 15.09 -6.25
N MET A 60 14.86 14.59 -6.67
CA MET A 60 13.84 15.43 -7.32
C MET A 60 13.42 16.57 -6.39
N MET A 61 13.13 16.27 -5.12
CA MET A 61 12.67 17.29 -4.16
C MET A 61 13.75 18.33 -3.88
N ALA A 62 15.00 17.92 -3.75
CA ALA A 62 16.13 18.84 -3.55
C ALA A 62 16.23 19.87 -4.67
N ILE A 63 16.02 19.47 -5.93
CA ILE A 63 16.01 20.37 -7.09
C ILE A 63 14.77 21.29 -7.07
N HIS A 64 13.61 20.78 -6.63
CA HIS A 64 12.35 21.52 -6.63
C HIS A 64 12.28 22.62 -5.56
N TYR A 65 12.85 22.40 -4.37
CA TYR A 65 12.88 23.42 -3.30
C TYR A 65 13.59 24.72 -3.72
N GLU A 66 14.44 24.67 -4.74
CA GLU A 66 15.14 25.85 -5.26
C GLU A 66 14.31 26.67 -6.26
N ASN A 67 13.24 26.13 -6.88
CA ASN A 67 12.68 26.76 -8.08
C ASN A 67 11.14 26.92 -8.21
N THR A 68 10.25 26.16 -7.55
CA THR A 68 8.79 26.43 -7.62
C THR A 68 7.95 25.56 -6.65
N LEU A 69 6.71 25.99 -6.38
CA LEU A 69 5.63 25.26 -5.68
C LEU A 69 5.08 24.04 -6.48
N ASP A 70 5.93 23.24 -7.10
CA ASP A 70 5.49 22.05 -7.86
C ASP A 70 5.55 20.79 -7.00
N CYS A 71 4.47 20.01 -7.00
CA CYS A 71 4.40 18.74 -6.27
C CYS A 71 5.08 17.66 -7.11
N GLY A 72 6.22 17.13 -6.64
CA GLY A 72 6.92 16.06 -7.34
C GLY A 72 6.05 14.85 -7.59
N ASN A 73 5.90 14.49 -8.86
CA ASN A 73 5.24 13.28 -9.29
C ASN A 73 6.23 12.42 -10.07
N THR A 74 6.16 11.10 -9.87
CA THR A 74 6.97 10.13 -10.61
C THR A 74 6.14 8.91 -10.98
N SER A 75 6.48 8.28 -12.10
CA SER A 75 5.73 7.16 -12.66
C SER A 75 6.60 5.92 -12.76
N ILE A 76 6.13 4.79 -12.23
CA ILE A 76 6.77 3.48 -12.37
C ILE A 76 6.07 2.69 -13.49
N ILE A 77 6.67 2.67 -14.68
CA ILE A 77 6.07 2.04 -15.86
C ILE A 77 6.75 0.69 -16.12
N GLN A 78 6.07 -0.41 -15.76
CA GLN A 78 6.52 -1.79 -15.99
C GLN A 78 5.33 -2.74 -16.17
N SER A 79 5.54 -3.92 -16.73
CA SER A 79 4.52 -4.98 -16.89
C SER A 79 3.92 -5.42 -15.54
N SER A 80 2.71 -5.98 -15.54
CA SER A 80 2.08 -6.48 -14.31
C SER A 80 2.93 -7.58 -13.65
N GLY A 81 2.90 -7.67 -12.31
CA GLY A 81 3.63 -8.70 -11.56
C GLY A 81 5.13 -8.46 -11.35
N THR A 82 5.68 -7.33 -11.80
CA THR A 82 7.13 -6.98 -11.67
C THR A 82 7.52 -6.41 -10.31
N GLY A 83 6.62 -6.42 -9.33
CA GLY A 83 6.92 -5.93 -7.98
C GLY A 83 6.75 -4.43 -7.78
N LYS A 84 6.18 -3.66 -8.73
CA LYS A 84 5.92 -2.20 -8.56
C LYS A 84 5.26 -1.83 -7.23
N SER A 85 4.10 -2.45 -6.94
CA SER A 85 3.37 -2.18 -5.69
C SER A 85 4.21 -2.56 -4.47
N ARG A 86 4.97 -3.65 -4.58
CA ARG A 86 5.85 -4.12 -3.50
C ARG A 86 7.00 -3.15 -3.27
N THR A 87 7.63 -2.63 -4.31
CA THR A 87 8.67 -1.58 -4.21
C THR A 87 8.17 -0.34 -3.48
N VAL A 88 6.95 0.13 -3.77
CA VAL A 88 6.35 1.28 -3.07
C VAL A 88 6.02 0.94 -1.61
N HIS A 89 5.49 -0.26 -1.36
CA HIS A 89 5.22 -0.75 0.00
C HIS A 89 6.51 -0.84 0.84
N GLU A 90 7.60 -1.35 0.29
CA GLU A 90 8.89 -1.40 1.00
C GLU A 90 9.48 0.00 1.23
N MET A 91 9.31 0.92 0.27
CA MET A 91 9.75 2.30 0.43
C MET A 91 9.02 3.00 1.59
N ALA A 92 7.75 2.64 1.85
CA ALA A 92 6.97 3.21 2.95
C ALA A 92 7.56 2.90 4.34
N ASN A 93 8.46 1.91 4.47
CA ASN A 93 9.23 1.70 5.71
C ASN A 93 10.29 2.78 5.95
N LEU A 94 10.73 3.49 4.90
CA LEU A 94 11.83 4.44 4.93
C LEU A 94 11.37 5.89 5.01
N VAL A 95 10.18 6.19 4.48
CA VAL A 95 9.60 7.53 4.44
C VAL A 95 8.12 7.47 4.77
N PHE A 96 7.65 8.41 5.59
CA PHE A 96 6.25 8.48 5.99
C PHE A 96 5.36 8.55 4.74
N THR A 97 4.46 7.57 4.59
CA THR A 97 3.70 7.36 3.36
C THR A 97 2.24 7.04 3.70
N ILE A 98 1.31 7.67 2.98
CA ILE A 98 -0.12 7.34 3.02
C ILE A 98 -0.46 6.68 1.67
N PRO A 99 -0.44 5.34 1.57
CA PRO A 99 -0.67 4.65 0.31
C PRO A 99 -2.17 4.57 -0.03
N PHE A 100 -2.51 4.78 -1.30
CA PHE A 100 -3.83 4.49 -1.85
C PHE A 100 -3.72 3.61 -3.09
N ASN A 101 -4.56 2.58 -3.16
CA ASN A 101 -4.68 1.67 -4.27
C ASN A 101 -5.99 1.90 -5.03
N LEU A 102 -5.94 2.78 -6.03
CA LEU A 102 -7.10 3.21 -6.80
C LEU A 102 -7.49 2.26 -7.96
N ARG A 103 -7.07 0.99 -7.90
CA ARG A 103 -7.50 -0.04 -8.86
C ARG A 103 -9.02 -0.23 -8.81
N LYS A 104 -9.63 -0.64 -9.93
CA LYS A 104 -11.07 -0.94 -9.95
C LYS A 104 -11.40 -2.03 -8.92
N ALA A 105 -12.49 -1.84 -8.17
CA ALA A 105 -12.99 -2.87 -7.25
C ALA A 105 -13.20 -4.20 -7.98
N GLY A 106 -12.82 -5.30 -7.34
CA GLY A 106 -12.86 -6.65 -7.93
C GLY A 106 -11.77 -6.93 -8.97
N SER A 107 -10.81 -6.02 -9.19
CA SER A 107 -9.62 -6.34 -9.99
C SER A 107 -8.70 -7.32 -9.27
N THR A 108 -7.97 -8.13 -10.04
CA THR A 108 -6.95 -9.03 -9.52
C THR A 108 -5.68 -8.25 -9.19
N GLY A 109 -5.18 -8.39 -7.97
CA GLY A 109 -3.94 -7.74 -7.55
C GLY A 109 -3.89 -7.51 -6.04
N PHE A 110 -2.68 -7.57 -5.48
CA PHE A 110 -2.41 -7.30 -4.07
C PHE A 110 -1.56 -6.01 -3.93
N PRO A 111 -1.74 -5.17 -2.89
CA PRO A 111 -2.82 -5.23 -1.88
C PRO A 111 -4.21 -5.03 -2.50
N ALA A 112 -5.29 -5.22 -1.73
CA ALA A 112 -6.65 -4.99 -2.19
C ALA A 112 -6.87 -3.51 -2.60
N ALA A 113 -7.90 -3.24 -3.39
CA ALA A 113 -8.22 -1.89 -3.85
C ALA A 113 -8.98 -1.09 -2.77
N ASP A 114 -8.64 0.20 -2.65
CA ASP A 114 -9.35 1.15 -1.79
C ASP A 114 -10.61 1.65 -2.51
N GLY A 115 -11.62 0.77 -2.59
CA GLY A 115 -12.84 1.00 -3.36
C GLY A 115 -13.53 2.31 -3.01
N ALA A 116 -13.72 2.60 -1.71
CA ALA A 116 -14.37 3.82 -1.24
C ALA A 116 -13.58 5.10 -1.61
N VAL A 117 -12.25 5.08 -1.44
CA VAL A 117 -11.39 6.21 -1.81
C VAL A 117 -11.44 6.43 -3.31
N ARG A 118 -11.31 5.36 -4.10
CA ARG A 118 -11.41 5.42 -5.56
C ARG A 118 -12.76 5.98 -6.00
N GLU A 119 -13.86 5.49 -5.45
CA GLU A 119 -15.19 5.98 -5.78
C GLU A 119 -15.33 7.46 -5.46
N TYR A 120 -14.85 7.89 -4.30
CA TYR A 120 -14.86 9.30 -3.93
C TYR A 120 -14.03 10.16 -4.89
N LEU A 121 -12.83 9.73 -5.28
CA LEU A 121 -11.92 10.52 -6.12
C LEU A 121 -12.31 10.51 -7.61
N ILE A 122 -12.86 9.39 -8.11
CA ILE A 122 -13.13 9.20 -9.54
C ILE A 122 -14.59 9.51 -9.92
N HIS A 123 -15.55 9.30 -9.02
CA HIS A 123 -16.97 9.49 -9.34
C HIS A 123 -17.31 10.98 -9.43
N ARG A 124 -17.19 11.58 -10.62
CA ARG A 124 -17.55 12.98 -10.87
C ARG A 124 -18.98 13.11 -11.42
N PRO A 125 -19.88 13.87 -10.76
CA PRO A 125 -21.16 14.24 -11.34
C PRO A 125 -20.97 15.05 -12.62
N ALA A 126 -21.77 14.76 -13.66
CA ALA A 126 -21.60 15.32 -15.00
C ALA A 126 -21.65 16.88 -15.08
N LYS A 127 -22.21 17.53 -14.06
CA LYS A 127 -22.37 19.00 -14.00
C LYS A 127 -21.47 19.70 -12.98
N MET A 128 -20.49 19.00 -12.40
CA MET A 128 -19.62 19.57 -11.37
C MET A 128 -18.63 20.60 -11.95
N SER A 129 -18.61 21.81 -11.38
CA SER A 129 -17.71 22.90 -11.73
C SER A 129 -16.26 22.60 -11.29
N ARG A 130 -15.30 23.41 -11.74
CA ARG A 130 -13.89 23.29 -11.31
C ARG A 130 -13.73 23.63 -9.82
N GLU A 131 -14.48 24.61 -9.33
CA GLU A 131 -14.46 25.02 -7.93
C GLU A 131 -15.04 23.92 -7.04
N GLU A 132 -16.18 23.35 -7.41
CA GLU A 132 -16.79 22.22 -6.69
C GLU A 132 -15.89 20.99 -6.68
N LEU A 133 -15.15 20.75 -7.77
CA LEU A 133 -14.14 19.70 -7.82
C LEU A 133 -12.98 19.99 -6.86
N GLY A 134 -12.49 21.23 -6.82
CA GLY A 134 -11.46 21.67 -5.88
C GLY A 134 -11.90 21.49 -4.42
N ASP A 135 -13.09 21.97 -4.06
CA ASP A 135 -13.69 21.81 -2.74
C ASP A 135 -13.79 20.34 -2.33
N ARG A 136 -14.11 19.46 -3.28
CA ARG A 136 -14.19 18.02 -3.03
C ARG A 136 -12.82 17.42 -2.68
N PHE A 137 -11.77 17.77 -3.42
CA PHE A 137 -10.42 17.32 -3.07
C PHE A 137 -9.96 17.89 -1.72
N LEU A 138 -10.23 19.17 -1.45
CA LEU A 138 -9.88 19.79 -0.18
C LEU A 138 -10.58 19.11 1.00
N ARG A 139 -11.88 18.78 0.88
CA ARG A 139 -12.62 18.04 1.91
C ARG A 139 -12.03 16.65 2.15
N PHE A 140 -11.68 15.94 1.07
CA PHE A 140 -11.04 14.63 1.19
C PHE A 140 -9.69 14.71 1.92
N PHE A 141 -8.79 15.59 1.47
CA PHE A 141 -7.47 15.72 2.07
C PHE A 141 -7.54 16.29 3.49
N SER A 142 -8.45 17.21 3.78
CA SER A 142 -8.70 17.69 5.14
C SER A 142 -9.13 16.56 6.06
N GLY A 143 -10.12 15.76 5.66
CA GLY A 143 -10.56 14.62 6.46
C GLY A 143 -9.48 13.55 6.62
N LEU A 144 -8.73 13.27 5.55
CA LEU A 144 -7.59 12.34 5.59
C LEU A 144 -6.53 12.79 6.58
N PHE A 145 -6.08 14.05 6.50
CA PHE A 145 -5.02 14.54 7.36
C PHE A 145 -5.47 14.67 8.82
N SER A 146 -6.73 15.04 9.09
CA SER A 146 -7.27 14.99 10.45
C SER A 146 -7.27 13.56 11.00
N ALA A 147 -7.70 12.56 10.21
CA ALA A 147 -7.68 11.17 10.66
C ALA A 147 -6.26 10.62 10.89
N VAL A 148 -5.30 11.06 10.07
CA VAL A 148 -3.88 10.73 10.24
C VAL A 148 -3.33 11.39 11.49
N GLU A 149 -3.63 12.66 11.74
CA GLU A 149 -3.23 13.39 12.95
C GLU A 149 -3.77 12.70 14.21
N ASP A 150 -5.07 12.35 14.23
CA ASP A 150 -5.69 11.61 15.33
C ASP A 150 -4.99 10.26 15.55
N ALA A 151 -4.68 9.53 14.48
CA ALA A 151 -3.97 8.25 14.57
C ALA A 151 -2.54 8.43 15.09
N LEU A 152 -1.87 9.53 14.73
CA LEU A 152 -0.51 9.84 15.14
C LEU A 152 -0.40 10.34 16.59
N ALA A 153 -1.50 10.71 17.25
CA ALA A 153 -1.49 11.16 18.64
C ALA A 153 -0.85 10.13 19.61
N ASP A 154 -0.92 8.84 19.27
CA ASP A 154 -0.34 7.74 20.04
C ASP A 154 1.14 7.43 19.68
N PHE A 155 1.72 8.10 18.68
CA PHE A 155 3.05 7.79 18.15
C PHE A 155 4.10 8.76 18.66
N ASP A 156 5.25 8.23 19.06
CA ASP A 156 6.43 9.06 19.35
C ASP A 156 7.03 9.60 18.04
N SER A 157 7.46 10.87 18.04
CA SER A 157 8.15 11.52 16.91
C SER A 157 9.59 11.03 16.68
N SER A 158 9.86 9.76 16.96
CA SER A 158 11.19 9.16 16.96
C SER A 158 11.74 8.87 15.56
N PRO A 159 13.07 8.73 15.41
CA PRO A 159 13.69 8.13 14.22
C PRO A 159 13.18 6.69 14.05
N GLY A 160 12.15 6.52 13.23
CA GLY A 160 11.41 5.26 13.13
C GLY A 160 9.92 5.42 12.82
N LEU A 161 9.39 6.65 12.91
CA LEU A 161 7.98 6.94 12.66
C LEU A 161 7.46 6.34 11.36
N ALA A 162 8.20 6.45 10.24
CA ALA A 162 7.80 5.89 8.95
C ALA A 162 7.54 4.37 9.03
N LYS A 163 8.45 3.63 9.65
CA LYS A 163 8.33 2.18 9.85
C LYS A 163 7.18 1.83 10.79
N CYS A 164 7.05 2.54 11.91
CA CYS A 164 5.95 2.33 12.85
C CYS A 164 4.59 2.61 12.22
N TRP A 165 4.48 3.71 11.47
CA TRP A 165 3.28 4.07 10.71
C TRP A 165 2.93 3.01 9.66
N HIS A 166 3.93 2.54 8.91
CA HIS A 166 3.75 1.48 7.94
C HIS A 166 3.20 0.19 8.59
N GLN A 167 3.78 -0.22 9.71
CA GLN A 167 3.31 -1.39 10.46
C GLN A 167 1.89 -1.21 11.01
N TYR A 168 1.54 0.00 11.46
CA TYR A 168 0.19 0.34 11.90
C TYR A 168 -0.84 0.18 10.78
N LEU A 169 -0.52 0.62 9.56
CA LEU A 169 -1.42 0.48 8.41
C LEU A 169 -1.59 -0.96 7.94
N GLU A 170 -0.58 -1.82 8.15
CA GLU A 170 -0.65 -3.25 7.81
C GLU A 170 -1.39 -4.09 8.87
N ALA A 171 -1.47 -3.60 10.11
CA ALA A 171 -2.08 -4.33 11.21
C ALA A 171 -3.62 -4.33 11.12
N VAL A 172 -4.23 -5.51 11.09
CA VAL A 172 -5.68 -5.73 11.21
C VAL A 172 -5.97 -6.65 12.41
N PRO A 173 -6.90 -6.29 13.32
CA PRO A 173 -6.70 -5.35 14.43
C PRO A 173 -5.93 -5.99 15.63
N SER A 174 -4.70 -5.57 15.86
CA SER A 174 -4.06 -5.57 17.18
C SER A 174 -2.84 -4.64 17.08
N PRO A 175 -2.70 -3.61 17.92
CA PRO A 175 -1.61 -2.66 17.76
C PRO A 175 -0.28 -3.31 18.12
N ALA A 176 0.76 -3.04 17.33
CA ALA A 176 2.12 -3.29 17.73
C ALA A 176 2.46 -2.40 18.95
N ASP A 177 2.54 -3.02 20.13
CA ASP A 177 2.84 -2.38 21.42
C ASP A 177 4.19 -1.65 21.46
N SER A 178 5.08 -1.89 20.48
CA SER A 178 6.43 -1.33 20.47
C SER A 178 6.55 0.10 19.94
N CYS A 179 5.50 0.64 19.30
CA CYS A 179 5.54 1.96 18.64
C CYS A 179 4.63 3.01 19.30
N ARG A 180 3.83 2.61 20.29
CA ARG A 180 2.96 3.52 21.04
C ARG A 180 3.74 4.14 22.20
N GLY A 181 3.73 5.47 22.28
CA GLY A 181 4.35 6.18 23.40
C GLY A 181 3.70 5.73 24.71
N GLY A 182 4.46 5.02 25.54
CA GLY A 182 3.97 4.56 26.83
C GLY A 182 3.69 5.75 27.73
N GLN A 183 2.43 6.13 27.91
CA GLN A 183 2.02 6.88 29.09
C GLN A 183 2.11 5.93 30.28
N GLY A 184 3.31 5.87 30.87
CA GLY A 184 3.49 5.31 32.21
C GLY A 184 2.55 6.06 33.15
N ALA A 185 1.53 5.35 33.64
CA ALA A 185 0.72 5.78 34.75
C ALA A 185 1.66 6.07 35.94
N ALA A 186 1.89 7.36 36.22
CA ALA A 186 2.39 7.79 37.51
C ALA A 186 1.28 7.47 38.52
N SER A 187 1.45 6.33 39.18
CA SER A 187 0.69 5.92 40.34
C SER A 187 1.14 6.77 41.53
N ASN A 188 0.13 7.20 42.29
CA ASN A 188 0.14 7.90 43.57
C ASN A 188 1.41 7.76 44.41
N ASP A 189 1.87 8.90 44.93
CA ASP A 189 2.13 9.12 46.36
C ASP A 189 1.81 10.58 46.73
#